data_AF-A0A0Q0W1F8-F1
#
_entry.id   AF-A0A0Q0W1F8-F1
#
_cell.length_a   1.000
_cell.length_b   1.000
_cell.length_c   1.000
_cell.angle_alpha   90.00
_cell.angle_beta   90.00
_cell.angle_gamma   90.00
#
_symmetry.space_group_name_H-M   'P 1'
#
loop_
_entity.id
_entity.type
_entity.pdbx_description
1 polymer ?
#
loop_
_entity_poly.entity_id
_entity_poly.type
_entity_poly.pdbx_seq_one_letter_code
_entity_poly.pdbx_strand_id
1 'polypeptide(L)'
;MYSDKNPLHLTKVLKMNDNCSHCGLKYQIEPSFFYGAMYVSYGLNVAVGIAAFIVSFVFFKTTIEESFIAIVISLIVLFPFVLRLSRNLYINMFVSYDPKAGQK
;
A
#
# COMPACT_ATOMS: atom_id res chain seq x y z
N MET A 1 -6.90 -11.83 -1.30
CA MET A 1 -6.17 -11.02 -2.30
C MET A 1 -4.72 -11.47 -2.40
N TYR A 2 -3.92 -11.34 -1.34
CA TYR A 2 -2.51 -11.78 -1.34
C TYR A 2 -2.38 -13.28 -1.07
N SER A 3 -1.41 -13.92 -1.73
CA SER A 3 -1.09 -15.35 -1.52
C SER A 3 -0.37 -15.57 -0.17
N ASP A 4 0.48 -14.61 0.21
CA ASP A 4 1.17 -14.59 1.50
C ASP A 4 0.57 -13.50 2.40
N LYS A 5 0.23 -13.85 3.65
CA LYS A 5 -0.31 -12.89 4.62
C LYS A 5 0.77 -11.94 5.14
N ASN A 6 2.03 -12.38 5.25
CA ASN A 6 3.09 -11.58 5.83
C ASN A 6 3.64 -10.54 4.82
N PRO A 7 3.52 -9.24 5.08
CA PRO A 7 4.07 -8.20 4.20
C PRO A 7 5.61 -8.16 4.21
N LEU A 8 6.27 -8.69 5.23
CA LEU A 8 7.72 -8.69 5.35
C LEU A 8 8.41 -9.72 4.46
N HIS A 9 7.68 -10.65 3.87
CA HIS A 9 8.20 -11.58 2.86
C HIS A 9 8.34 -10.85 1.51
N LEU A 10 9.42 -10.09 1.35
CA LEU A 10 9.64 -9.18 0.21
C LEU A 10 9.49 -9.85 -1.16
N THR A 11 9.93 -11.10 -1.31
CA THR A 11 9.81 -11.85 -2.58
C THR A 11 8.36 -12.17 -2.95
N LYS A 12 7.46 -12.25 -1.98
CA LYS A 12 6.03 -12.59 -2.18
C LYS A 12 5.10 -11.42 -1.86
N VAL A 13 5.62 -10.23 -1.54
CA VAL A 13 4.83 -9.10 -1.05
C VAL A 13 3.74 -8.68 -2.04
N LEU A 14 4.02 -8.79 -3.34
CA LEU A 14 3.12 -8.49 -4.45
C LEU A 14 2.42 -9.71 -5.04
N LYS A 15 2.71 -10.93 -4.54
CA LYS A 15 2.12 -12.16 -5.07
C LYS A 15 0.67 -12.25 -4.62
N MET A 16 -0.23 -12.30 -5.60
CA MET A 16 -1.67 -12.31 -5.38
C MET A 16 -2.28 -13.60 -5.94
N ASN A 17 -3.43 -13.97 -5.40
CA ASN A 17 -4.26 -15.02 -5.99
C ASN A 17 -4.98 -14.44 -7.23
N ASP A 18 -5.37 -15.29 -8.18
CA ASP A 18 -6.06 -14.82 -9.38
C ASP A 18 -7.50 -14.39 -9.07
N ASN A 19 -8.21 -15.22 -8.30
CA ASN A 19 -9.60 -15.00 -7.90
C ASN A 19 -9.75 -14.93 -6.37
N CYS A 20 -10.78 -14.20 -5.93
CA CYS A 20 -11.22 -14.20 -4.56
C CYS A 20 -11.88 -15.53 -4.20
N SER A 21 -11.45 -16.16 -3.10
CA SER A 21 -11.99 -17.45 -2.64
C SER A 21 -13.42 -17.36 -2.09
N HIS A 22 -13.92 -16.15 -1.80
CA HIS A 22 -15.23 -15.95 -1.17
C HIS A 22 -16.31 -15.50 -2.17
N CYS A 23 -15.97 -14.59 -3.08
CA CYS A 23 -16.93 -14.04 -4.05
C CYS A 23 -16.57 -14.33 -5.51
N GLY A 24 -15.51 -15.10 -5.77
CA GLY A 24 -15.08 -15.44 -7.13
C GLY A 24 -14.49 -14.27 -7.95
N LEU A 25 -14.45 -13.05 -7.40
CA LEU A 25 -13.95 -11.86 -8.09
C LEU A 25 -12.50 -12.07 -8.58
N LYS A 26 -12.29 -11.91 -9.89
CA LYS A 26 -10.96 -11.86 -10.47
C LYS A 26 -10.27 -10.54 -10.10
N TYR A 27 -9.16 -10.60 -9.37
CA TYR A 27 -8.49 -9.39 -8.88
C TYR A 27 -7.84 -8.57 -10.00
N GLN A 28 -7.37 -9.24 -11.06
CA GLN A 28 -6.91 -8.60 -12.28
C GLN A 28 -8.08 -8.52 -13.27
N ILE A 29 -8.82 -7.42 -13.21
CA ILE A 29 -9.94 -7.13 -14.12
C ILE A 29 -9.43 -7.00 -15.56
N GLU A 30 -8.29 -6.32 -15.72
CA GLU A 30 -7.58 -6.10 -16.97
C GLU A 30 -6.10 -6.50 -16.86
N PRO A 31 -5.43 -6.86 -17.97
CA PRO A 31 -3.98 -7.06 -17.95
C PRO A 31 -3.29 -5.79 -17.46
N SER A 32 -2.35 -5.94 -16.52
CA SER A 32 -1.63 -4.81 -15.91
C SER A 32 -2.50 -3.82 -15.11
N PHE A 33 -3.70 -4.21 -14.66
CA PHE A 33 -4.59 -3.37 -13.85
C PHE A 33 -3.88 -2.63 -12.69
N PHE A 34 -2.99 -3.30 -11.96
CA PHE A 34 -2.27 -2.68 -10.83
C PHE A 34 -1.15 -1.70 -11.20
N TYR A 35 -0.96 -1.39 -12.48
CA TYR A 35 -0.01 -0.34 -12.89
C TYR A 35 -0.47 1.03 -12.36
N GLY A 36 -1.78 1.29 -12.35
CA GLY A 36 -2.35 2.51 -11.76
C GLY A 36 -2.09 2.64 -10.25
N ALA A 37 -1.94 1.51 -9.54
CA ALA A 37 -1.61 1.53 -8.11
C ALA A 37 -0.22 2.15 -7.81
N MET A 38 0.66 2.27 -8.81
CA MET A 38 1.94 2.96 -8.65
C MET A 38 1.74 4.47 -8.41
N TYR A 39 0.75 5.11 -9.04
CA TYR A 39 0.42 6.52 -8.78
C TYR A 39 -0.14 6.71 -7.36
N VAL A 40 -0.96 5.77 -6.89
CA VAL A 40 -1.46 5.78 -5.50
C VAL A 40 -0.31 5.61 -4.52
N SER A 41 0.65 4.73 -4.83
CA SER A 41 1.88 4.54 -4.04
C SER A 41 2.70 5.84 -3.95
N TYR A 42 2.83 6.59 -5.04
CA TYR A 42 3.51 7.88 -5.01
C TYR A 42 2.84 8.85 -4.03
N GLY A 43 1.51 9.01 -4.10
CA GLY A 43 0.76 9.84 -3.15
C GLY A 43 0.92 9.41 -1.69
N LEU A 44 0.91 8.09 -1.44
CA LEU A 44 1.15 7.54 -0.09
C LEU A 44 2.56 7.84 0.41
N ASN A 45 3.60 7.69 -0.42
CA ASN A 45 4.98 7.99 -0.02
C ASN A 45 5.15 9.48 0.31
N VAL A 46 4.52 10.37 -0.46
CA VAL A 46 4.51 11.82 -0.13
C VAL A 46 3.83 12.07 1.21
N ALA A 47 2.67 11.45 1.47
CA ALA A 47 1.98 11.57 2.75
C ALA A 47 2.83 11.05 3.93
N VAL A 48 3.50 9.90 3.76
CA VAL A 48 4.43 9.33 4.76
C VAL A 48 5.60 10.27 4.99
N GLY A 49 6.19 10.85 3.94
CA GLY A 49 7.30 11.79 4.06
C GLY A 49 6.91 13.07 4.81
N ILE A 50 5.74 13.65 4.51
CA ILE A 50 5.20 14.80 5.24
C ILE A 50 4.95 14.43 6.71
N ALA A 51 4.34 13.28 6.97
CA ALA A 51 4.09 12.82 8.34
C ALA A 51 5.39 12.61 9.13
N ALA A 52 6.39 11.96 8.54
CA ALA A 52 7.70 11.75 9.15
C ALA A 52 8.42 13.08 9.43
N PHE A 53 8.35 14.04 8.50
CA PHE A 53 8.89 15.38 8.71
C PHE A 53 8.21 16.09 9.89
N ILE A 54 6.87 16.09 9.92
CA ILE A 54 6.11 16.74 11.01
C ILE A 54 6.47 16.09 12.35
N VAL A 55 6.48 14.76 12.42
CA VAL A 55 6.84 14.02 13.63
C VAL A 55 8.26 14.39 14.09
N SER A 56 9.25 14.33 13.20
CA SER A 56 10.64 14.62 13.54
C SER A 56 10.87 16.09 13.89
N PHE A 57 10.53 17.00 12.98
CA PHE A 57 10.88 18.41 13.08
C PHE A 57 10.00 19.16 14.10
N VAL A 58 8.69 18.88 14.13
CA VAL A 58 7.75 19.63 14.98
C VAL A 58 7.69 19.06 16.40
N PHE A 59 7.59 17.73 16.55
CA PHE A 59 7.45 17.12 17.87
C PHE A 59 8.79 16.84 18.54
N PHE A 60 9.77 16.29 17.81
CA PHE A 60 11.09 16.00 18.35
C PHE A 60 12.09 17.16 18.25
N LYS A 61 11.70 18.26 17.57
CA LYS A 61 12.54 19.46 17.38
C LYS A 61 13.93 19.16 16.81
N THR A 62 14.00 18.14 15.95
CA THR A 62 15.26 17.74 15.30
C THR A 62 15.72 18.79 14.30
N THR A 63 17.00 18.75 13.91
CA THR A 63 17.50 19.60 12.81
C THR A 63 16.89 19.15 11.47
N ILE A 64 17.08 19.95 10.42
CA ILE A 64 16.60 19.63 9.07
C ILE A 64 17.26 18.35 8.55
N GLU A 65 18.57 18.17 8.80
CA GLU A 65 19.34 17.00 8.38
C GLU A 65 18.81 15.71 9.03
N GLU A 66 18.59 15.74 10.35
CA GLU A 66 18.03 14.60 11.10
C GLU A 66 16.60 14.28 10.65
N SER A 67 15.80 15.30 10.36
CA SER A 67 14.45 15.12 9.81
C SER A 67 14.47 14.43 8.44
N PHE A 68 15.47 14.73 7.60
CA PHE A 68 15.64 14.07 6.31
C PHE A 68 16.00 12.59 6.47
N ILE A 69 16.91 12.27 7.40
CA ILE A 69 17.26 10.90 7.75
C ILE A 69 16.01 10.14 8.25
N ALA A 70 15.21 10.76 9.11
CA ALA A 70 13.97 10.18 9.63
C ALA A 70 12.96 9.86 8.51
N ILE A 71 12.82 10.72 7.50
CA ILE A 71 11.98 10.46 6.32
C ILE A 71 12.48 9.24 5.56
N VAL A 72 13.77 9.18 5.25
CA VAL A 72 14.36 8.05 4.50
C VAL A 72 14.17 6.74 5.25
N ILE A 73 14.45 6.71 6.55
CA ILE A 73 14.25 5.53 7.40
C ILE A 73 12.77 5.12 7.40
N SER A 74 11.85 6.09 7.56
CA SER A 74 10.41 5.82 7.58
C SER A 74 9.93 5.19 6.27
N LEU A 75 10.39 5.69 5.12
CA LEU A 75 10.04 5.15 3.81
C LEU A 75 10.56 3.73 3.61
N ILE A 76 11.80 3.44 4.03
CA ILE A 76 12.37 2.09 3.93
C ILE A 76 11.61 1.10 4.81
N VAL A 77 11.33 1.47 6.06
CA VAL A 77 10.62 0.61 7.01
C VAL A 77 9.18 0.36 6.57
N LEU A 78 8.50 1.39 6.06
CA LEU A 78 7.10 1.29 5.62
C LEU A 78 6.94 0.78 4.19
N PHE A 79 8.02 0.60 3.44
CA PHE A 79 8.01 0.16 2.04
C PHE A 79 7.08 -1.03 1.75
N PRO A 80 7.18 -2.19 2.44
CA PRO A 80 6.31 -3.33 2.14
C PRO A 80 4.83 -3.05 2.42
N PHE A 81 4.54 -2.16 3.37
CA PHE A 81 3.18 -1.76 3.72
C PHE A 81 2.59 -0.81 2.69
N VAL A 82 3.34 0.20 2.25
CA VAL A 82 2.91 1.16 1.21
C VAL A 82 2.60 0.44 -0.10
N LEU A 83 3.41 -0.56 -0.48
CA LEU A 83 3.18 -1.36 -1.67
C LEU A 83 1.85 -2.14 -1.64
N ARG A 84 1.48 -2.72 -0.50
CA ARG A 84 0.19 -3.42 -0.37
C ARG A 84 -0.98 -2.46 -0.22
N LEU A 85 -0.79 -1.39 0.55
CA LEU A 85 -1.82 -0.39 0.79
C LEU A 85 -2.21 0.30 -0.52
N SER A 86 -1.24 0.67 -1.35
CA SER A 86 -1.50 1.28 -2.66
C SER A 86 -2.37 0.40 -3.55
N ARG A 87 -2.10 -0.91 -3.64
CA ARG A 87 -2.93 -1.86 -4.40
C ARG A 87 -4.31 -2.06 -3.79
N ASN A 88 -4.42 -2.10 -2.46
CA ASN A 88 -5.70 -2.21 -1.77
C ASN A 88 -6.57 -0.97 -1.97
N LEU A 89 -6.01 0.22 -1.83
CA LEU A 89 -6.72 1.47 -2.10
C LEU A 89 -7.13 1.55 -3.56
N TYR A 90 -6.22 1.18 -4.47
CA TYR A 90 -6.50 1.19 -5.90
C TYR A 90 -7.68 0.31 -6.26
N ILE A 91 -7.71 -0.97 -5.87
CA ILE A 91 -8.83 -1.86 -6.21
C ILE A 91 -10.16 -1.38 -5.59
N ASN A 92 -10.14 -0.79 -4.40
CA ASN A 92 -11.35 -0.24 -3.76
C ASN A 92 -11.93 0.98 -4.48
N MET A 93 -11.15 1.68 -5.33
CA MET A 93 -11.70 2.75 -6.17
C MET A 93 -12.53 2.21 -7.34
N PHE A 94 -12.29 0.97 -7.78
CA PHE A 94 -12.98 0.34 -8.92
C PHE A 94 -14.01 -0.70 -8.50
N VAL A 95 -13.80 -1.34 -7.36
CA VAL A 95 -14.67 -2.40 -6.83
C VAL A 95 -15.33 -1.88 -5.56
N SER A 96 -16.60 -1.49 -5.68
CA SER A 96 -17.42 -1.10 -4.55
C SER A 96 -17.73 -2.30 -3.65
N TYR A 97 -17.84 -2.03 -2.35
CA TYR A 97 -18.22 -3.04 -1.37
C TYR A 97 -19.67 -3.50 -1.58
N ASP A 98 -19.86 -4.81 -1.78
CA ASP A 98 -21.17 -5.46 -1.80
C ASP A 98 -21.25 -6.50 -0.67
N PRO A 99 -22.10 -6.29 0.35
CA PRO A 99 -22.23 -7.21 1.49
C PRO A 99 -22.82 -8.57 1.12
N LYS A 100 -23.47 -8.71 -0.04
CA LYS A 100 -24.06 -9.99 -0.51
C LYS A 100 -23.16 -10.74 -1.50
N ALA A 101 -21.97 -10.23 -1.82
CA ALA A 101 -21.12 -10.76 -2.88
C ALA A 101 -20.67 -12.22 -2.69
N GLY A 102 -20.65 -12.75 -1.45
CA GLY A 102 -20.28 -14.14 -1.18
C GLY A 102 -21.45 -15.10 -0.95
N GLN A 103 -22.69 -14.64 -1.13
CA GLN A 103 -23.90 -15.48 -1.06
C GLN A 103 -24.35 -15.97 -2.45
N LYS A 104 -23.58 -15.65 -3.50
CA LYS A 104 -23.85 -16.06 -4.89
C LYS A 104 -23.15 -17.36 -5.23
#